data_AF-A0A183AS93-F1
#
_entry.id   AF-A0A183AS93-F1
#
_cell.length_a   1.000
_cell.length_b   1.000
_cell.length_c   1.000
_cell.angle_alpha   90.00
_cell.angle_beta   90.00
_cell.angle_gamma   90.00
#
_symmetry.space_group_name_H-M   'P 1'
#
loop_
_entity.id
_entity.type
_entity.pdbx_description
1 polymer ?
#
loop_
_entity_poly.entity_id
_entity_poly.type
_entity_poly.pdbx_seq_one_letter_code
_entity_poly.pdbx_strand_id
1 'polypeptide(L)'
;MVRLTINRNMDERRMFAVWGVESPWKSKTKRSMGKRMGGGKAEIHHYVTPVKADRIIMELGGFLDWREAYHLLLPVADKLPFDARFVSKDLLEAERRMDAYVAAHNVNPFSDTQHVLFHNYAGCHSFISPYHLEWGTTKYH
;
A
#
# COMPACT_ATOMS: atom_id res chain seq x y z
N MET A 1 2.63 12.82 -13.79
CA MET A 1 3.90 13.07 -13.08
C MET A 1 4.71 11.78 -12.90
N VAL A 2 4.12 10.68 -12.39
CA VAL A 2 4.81 9.37 -12.34
C VAL A 2 5.20 8.84 -13.72
N ARG A 3 4.24 8.68 -14.65
CA ARG A 3 4.49 8.19 -16.03
C ARG A 3 5.65 8.93 -16.72
N LEU A 4 5.64 10.26 -16.62
CA LEU A 4 6.66 11.10 -17.24
C LEU A 4 8.04 10.93 -16.60
N THR A 5 8.11 10.63 -15.29
CA THR A 5 9.38 10.42 -14.60
C THR A 5 10.03 9.13 -15.08
N ILE A 6 9.26 8.04 -15.20
CA ILE A 6 9.76 6.75 -15.68
C ILE A 6 10.18 6.82 -17.14
N ASN A 7 9.31 7.30 -18.03
CA ASN A 7 9.60 7.30 -19.46
C ASN A 7 10.81 8.18 -19.84
N ARG A 8 11.16 9.18 -19.02
CA ARG A 8 12.35 10.03 -19.27
C ARG A 8 13.66 9.35 -18.90
N ASN A 9 13.63 8.42 -17.95
CA ASN A 9 14.83 7.82 -17.37
C ASN A 9 15.02 6.36 -17.80
N MET A 10 13.98 5.71 -18.33
CA MET A 10 13.99 4.29 -18.73
C MET A 10 14.52 4.11 -20.17
N ASP A 11 15.30 3.04 -20.39
CA ASP A 11 15.69 2.59 -21.73
C ASP A 11 14.68 1.56 -22.28
N GLU A 12 13.83 2.00 -23.21
CA GLU A 12 12.75 1.20 -23.81
C GLU A 12 13.23 -0.05 -24.56
N ARG A 13 14.51 -0.14 -24.94
CA ARG A 13 15.04 -1.32 -25.66
C ARG A 13 15.33 -2.49 -24.72
N ARG A 14 15.66 -2.21 -23.46
CA ARG A 14 16.10 -3.19 -22.47
C ARG A 14 15.08 -3.42 -21.36
N MET A 15 14.24 -2.42 -21.10
CA MET A 15 13.34 -2.38 -19.95
C MET A 15 11.89 -2.16 -20.37
N PHE A 16 10.96 -2.59 -19.52
CA PHE A 16 9.55 -2.27 -19.64
C PHE A 16 8.94 -2.02 -18.26
N ALA A 17 7.91 -1.19 -18.21
CA ALA A 17 7.15 -0.90 -16.99
C ALA A 17 5.66 -1.22 -17.18
N VAL A 18 5.07 -1.87 -16.18
CA VAL A 18 3.65 -2.24 -16.16
C VAL A 18 2.96 -1.58 -14.97
N TRP A 19 1.76 -1.06 -15.19
CA TRP A 19 0.95 -0.46 -14.14
C TRP A 19 0.16 -1.55 -13.39
N GLY A 20 0.35 -1.64 -12.08
CA GLY A 20 -0.40 -2.55 -11.20
C GLY A 20 -1.72 -1.96 -10.68
N VAL A 21 -2.02 -0.72 -11.07
CA VAL A 21 -3.19 0.04 -10.63
C VAL A 21 -4.06 0.40 -11.83
N GLU A 22 -5.36 0.27 -11.65
CA GLU A 22 -6.37 0.58 -12.65
C GLU A 22 -6.51 2.09 -12.88
N SER A 23 -7.07 2.43 -14.03
CA SER A 23 -7.51 3.80 -14.33
C SER A 23 -8.50 4.30 -13.27
N PRO A 24 -8.49 5.60 -12.94
CA PRO A 24 -9.40 6.18 -11.95
C PRO A 24 -10.87 5.93 -12.28
N TRP A 25 -11.56 5.22 -11.38
CA TRP A 25 -12.97 4.84 -11.56
C TRP A 25 -13.87 5.29 -10.40
N LYS A 26 -13.33 5.55 -9.22
CA LYS A 26 -14.12 5.93 -8.04
C LYS A 26 -14.40 7.43 -8.07
N SER A 27 -15.66 7.80 -8.25
CA SER A 27 -16.07 9.20 -8.28
C SER A 27 -15.95 9.88 -6.90
N LYS A 28 -15.48 11.12 -6.91
CA LYS A 28 -15.43 12.01 -5.75
C LYS A 28 -16.24 13.26 -6.04
N THR A 29 -17.24 13.52 -5.21
CA THR A 29 -18.11 14.69 -5.33
C THR A 29 -17.58 15.84 -4.49
N LYS A 30 -17.69 17.08 -4.99
CA LYS A 30 -17.26 18.29 -4.27
C LYS A 30 -18.28 19.40 -4.46
N ARG A 31 -18.66 20.09 -3.38
CA ARG A 31 -19.50 21.29 -3.43
C ARG A 31 -18.67 22.52 -3.79
N SER A 32 -19.29 23.51 -4.41
CA SER A 32 -18.67 24.82 -4.60
C SER A 32 -18.41 25.50 -3.25
N MET A 33 -17.34 26.28 -3.21
CA MET A 33 -16.92 27.00 -2.01
C MET A 33 -18.01 28.00 -1.58
N GLY A 34 -18.28 28.10 -0.28
CA GLY A 34 -19.26 29.04 0.28
C GLY A 34 -20.73 28.57 0.29
N LYS A 35 -21.02 27.34 -0.13
CA LYS A 35 -22.36 26.75 0.02
C LYS A 35 -22.61 26.27 1.47
N ARG A 36 -23.84 26.42 1.94
CA ARG A 36 -24.29 25.87 3.24
C ARG A 36 -24.42 24.34 3.19
N MET A 37 -24.51 23.71 4.37
CA MET A 37 -24.84 22.29 4.51
C MET A 37 -26.28 21.99 4.04
N GLY A 38 -26.56 20.76 3.62
CA GLY A 38 -27.89 20.35 3.10
C GLY A 38 -28.05 20.54 1.58
N GLY A 39 -29.23 20.25 1.01
CA GLY A 39 -29.49 20.44 -0.43
C GLY A 39 -29.00 19.31 -1.36
N GLY A 40 -28.81 18.09 -0.83
CA GLY A 40 -28.51 16.89 -1.64
C GLY A 40 -27.02 16.64 -1.91
N LYS A 41 -26.74 15.60 -2.71
CA LYS A 41 -25.37 15.22 -3.10
C LYS A 41 -24.85 16.15 -4.19
N ALA A 42 -23.58 16.51 -4.13
CA ALA A 42 -22.94 17.36 -5.14
C ALA A 42 -22.61 16.59 -6.42
N GLU A 43 -22.28 17.33 -7.48
CA GLU A 43 -21.79 16.78 -8.74
C GLU A 43 -20.40 16.12 -8.57
N ILE A 44 -20.07 15.25 -9.53
CA ILE A 44 -18.77 14.56 -9.58
C ILE A 44 -17.70 15.56 -9.98
N HIS A 45 -16.66 15.68 -9.16
CA HIS A 45 -15.52 16.57 -9.42
C HIS A 45 -14.38 15.85 -10.14
N HIS A 46 -14.01 14.66 -9.68
CA HIS A 46 -12.93 13.86 -10.27
C HIS A 46 -13.07 12.38 -9.89
N TYR A 47 -12.28 11.54 -10.54
CA TYR A 47 -12.17 10.12 -10.23
C TYR A 47 -10.82 9.81 -9.58
N VAL A 48 -10.81 8.81 -8.70
CA VAL A 48 -9.60 8.31 -8.03
C VAL A 48 -9.57 6.79 -8.08
N THR A 49 -8.40 6.20 -7.85
CA THR A 49 -8.26 4.75 -7.62
C THR A 49 -7.87 4.54 -6.16
N PRO A 50 -8.67 3.82 -5.35
CA PRO A 50 -8.28 3.49 -3.99
C PRO A 50 -7.14 2.47 -4.00
N VAL A 51 -6.14 2.69 -3.17
CA VAL A 51 -4.98 1.81 -3.01
C VAL A 51 -4.93 1.34 -1.56
N LYS A 52 -4.74 0.04 -1.35
CA LYS A 52 -4.50 -0.56 -0.02
C LYS A 52 -3.00 -0.69 0.22
N ALA A 53 -2.61 -0.87 1.47
CA ALA A 53 -1.24 -1.20 1.83
C ALA A 53 -0.75 -2.48 1.14
N ASP A 54 0.57 -2.58 0.99
CA ASP A 54 1.28 -3.67 0.30
C ASP A 54 0.82 -3.94 -1.15
N ARG A 55 0.12 -2.98 -1.76
CA ARG A 55 -0.24 -3.04 -3.18
C ARG A 55 0.94 -2.61 -4.04
N ILE A 56 1.29 -3.46 -5.00
CA ILE A 56 2.27 -3.12 -6.05
C ILE A 56 1.66 -2.08 -6.99
N ILE A 57 2.30 -0.91 -7.07
CA ILE A 57 1.84 0.22 -7.89
C ILE A 57 2.30 0.10 -9.33
N MET A 58 3.57 -0.28 -9.51
CA MET A 58 4.23 -0.42 -10.80
C MET A 58 5.24 -1.55 -10.71
N GLU A 59 5.34 -2.32 -11.78
CA GLU A 59 6.34 -3.37 -11.96
C GLU A 59 7.31 -2.93 -13.05
N LEU A 60 8.61 -3.06 -12.76
CA LEU A 60 9.69 -2.80 -13.70
C LEU A 60 10.35 -4.14 -14.04
N GLY A 61 10.49 -4.44 -15.33
CA GLY A 61 11.09 -5.67 -15.81
C GLY A 61 12.04 -5.43 -16.99
N GLY A 62 12.78 -6.46 -17.37
CA GLY A 62 13.74 -6.42 -18.48
C GLY A 62 15.16 -6.79 -18.05
N PHE A 63 16.14 -6.39 -18.85
CA PHE A 63 17.56 -6.60 -18.56
C PHE A 63 18.15 -5.40 -17.81
N LEU A 64 18.00 -5.41 -16.48
CA LEU A 64 18.50 -4.36 -15.60
C LEU A 64 19.09 -4.91 -14.30
N ASP A 65 19.99 -4.14 -13.69
CA ASP A 65 20.52 -4.42 -12.35
C ASP A 65 19.62 -3.82 -11.26
N TRP A 66 19.71 -4.34 -10.05
CA TRP A 66 18.92 -3.88 -8.91
C TRP A 66 19.19 -2.41 -8.57
N ARG A 67 20.43 -1.94 -8.73
CA ARG A 67 20.80 -0.54 -8.49
C ARG A 67 20.14 0.39 -9.49
N GLU A 68 20.13 -0.02 -10.75
CA GLU A 68 19.48 0.71 -11.84
C GLU A 68 17.96 0.80 -11.58
N ALA A 69 17.34 -0.31 -11.17
CA ALA A 69 15.93 -0.36 -10.78
C ALA A 69 15.62 0.60 -9.62
N TYR A 70 16.46 0.55 -8.58
CA TYR A 70 16.30 1.36 -7.38
C TYR A 70 16.37 2.86 -7.70
N HIS A 71 17.36 3.30 -8.49
CA HIS A 71 17.49 4.70 -8.89
C HIS A 71 16.34 5.21 -9.77
N LEU A 72 15.74 4.33 -10.58
CA LEU A 72 14.58 4.68 -11.40
C LEU A 72 13.29 4.82 -10.57
N LEU A 73 13.08 3.93 -9.60
CA LEU A 73 11.84 3.84 -8.84
C LEU A 73 11.81 4.71 -7.59
N LEU A 74 12.97 5.02 -6.99
CA LEU A 74 13.04 5.85 -5.77
C LEU A 74 12.39 7.23 -5.96
N PRO A 75 12.70 8.02 -7.03
CA PRO A 75 12.04 9.31 -7.26
C PRO A 75 10.54 9.20 -7.54
N VAL A 76 10.06 8.01 -7.92
CA VAL A 76 8.63 7.77 -8.08
C VAL A 76 7.98 7.54 -6.72
N ALA A 77 8.61 6.72 -5.87
CA ALA A 77 8.15 6.46 -4.51
C ALA A 77 8.01 7.76 -3.71
N ASP A 78 9.03 8.63 -3.75
CA ASP A 78 9.04 9.92 -3.04
C ASP A 78 7.92 10.88 -3.48
N LYS A 79 7.37 10.68 -4.68
CA LYS A 79 6.31 11.53 -5.25
C LYS A 79 4.91 11.01 -4.96
N LEU A 80 4.78 9.79 -4.41
CA LEU A 80 3.49 9.23 -4.05
C LEU A 80 2.97 9.91 -2.77
N PRO A 81 1.65 10.05 -2.61
CA PRO A 81 1.05 10.69 -1.44
C PRO A 81 1.01 9.77 -0.21
N PHE A 82 1.67 8.61 -0.25
CA PHE A 82 1.73 7.60 0.79
C PHE A 82 3.12 6.96 0.77
N ASP A 83 3.50 6.35 1.88
CA ASP A 83 4.79 5.68 2.02
C ASP A 83 4.90 4.53 1.02
N ALA A 84 5.92 4.61 0.18
CA ALA A 84 6.21 3.61 -0.83
C ALA A 84 7.69 3.26 -0.76
N ARG A 85 7.99 1.99 -0.99
CA ARG A 85 9.37 1.49 -1.01
C ARG A 85 9.63 0.66 -2.26
N PHE A 86 10.89 0.62 -2.67
CA PHE A 86 11.33 -0.31 -3.68
C PHE A 86 11.34 -1.73 -3.12
N VAL A 87 10.83 -2.68 -3.90
CA VAL A 87 10.83 -4.11 -3.57
C VAL A 87 11.26 -4.92 -4.78
N SER A 88 12.02 -5.97 -4.54
CA SER A 88 12.30 -7.01 -5.52
C SER A 88 11.73 -8.35 -5.04
N LYS A 89 11.60 -9.31 -5.95
CA LYS A 89 11.14 -10.67 -5.60
C LYS A 89 12.02 -11.28 -4.49
N ASP A 90 13.33 -11.21 -4.64
CA ASP A 90 14.28 -11.80 -3.70
C ASP A 90 14.22 -11.11 -2.33
N LEU A 91 14.03 -9.78 -2.29
CA LEU A 91 13.84 -9.03 -1.06
C LEU A 91 12.55 -9.46 -0.34
N LEU A 92 11.43 -9.57 -1.07
CA LEU A 92 10.16 -10.02 -0.50
C LEU A 92 10.24 -11.46 0.01
N GLU A 93 10.95 -12.36 -0.68
CA GLU A 93 11.17 -13.73 -0.23
C GLU A 93 12.10 -13.79 0.99
N ALA A 94 13.10 -12.92 1.08
CA ALA A 94 13.95 -12.80 2.25
C ALA A 94 13.18 -12.28 3.47
N GLU A 95 12.37 -11.22 3.30
CA GLU A 95 11.50 -10.67 4.34
C GLU A 95 10.52 -11.73 4.86
N ARG A 96 9.82 -12.44 3.98
CA ARG A 96 8.92 -13.53 4.38
C ARG A 96 9.60 -14.63 5.19
N ARG A 97 10.84 -15.01 4.82
CA ARG A 97 11.62 -16.01 5.57
C ARG A 97 12.02 -15.49 6.94
N MET A 98 12.42 -14.22 7.02
CA MET A 98 12.78 -13.57 8.27
C MET A 98 11.57 -13.44 9.20
N ASP A 99 10.41 -13.04 8.69
CA ASP A 99 9.18 -12.94 9.45
C ASP A 99 8.74 -14.31 9.99
N ALA A 100 8.81 -15.35 9.16
CA ALA A 100 8.52 -16.73 9.59
C ALA A 100 9.50 -17.21 10.67
N TYR A 101 10.79 -16.88 10.53
CA TYR A 101 11.79 -17.19 11.54
C TYR A 101 11.50 -16.48 12.86
N VAL A 102 11.21 -15.17 12.82
CA VAL A 102 10.86 -14.38 14.01
C VAL A 102 9.61 -14.93 14.67
N ALA A 103 8.58 -15.28 13.90
CA ALA A 103 7.35 -15.86 14.43
C ALA A 103 7.61 -17.20 15.15
N ALA A 104 8.44 -18.07 14.57
CA ALA A 104 8.78 -19.37 15.16
C ALA A 104 9.65 -19.27 16.43
N HIS A 105 10.52 -18.27 16.51
CA HIS A 105 11.44 -18.08 17.64
C HIS A 105 10.96 -17.06 18.68
N ASN A 106 9.75 -16.51 18.51
CA ASN A 106 9.22 -15.54 19.45
C ASN A 106 8.90 -16.23 20.79
N VAL A 107 9.54 -15.77 21.87
CA VAL A 107 9.38 -16.30 23.22
C VAL A 107 8.17 -15.66 23.93
N ASN A 108 7.67 -14.54 23.44
CA ASN A 108 6.57 -13.82 24.10
C ASN A 108 5.28 -14.67 24.06
N PRO A 109 4.69 -15.03 25.21
CA PRO A 109 3.43 -15.77 25.26
C PRO A 109 2.24 -15.06 24.61
N PHE A 110 2.32 -13.72 24.50
CA PHE A 110 1.32 -12.88 23.85
C PHE A 110 1.74 -12.44 22.44
N SER A 111 2.64 -13.19 21.79
CA SER A 111 3.08 -12.88 20.42
C SER A 111 1.95 -13.02 19.41
N ASP A 112 1.07 -14.00 19.61
CA ASP A 112 -0.09 -14.20 18.77
C ASP A 112 -1.20 -13.21 19.14
N THR A 113 -1.25 -12.11 18.38
CA THR A 113 -2.29 -11.10 18.53
C THR A 113 -3.68 -11.64 18.23
N GLN A 114 -3.80 -12.66 17.37
CA GLN A 114 -5.09 -13.23 16.99
C GLN A 114 -5.76 -13.84 18.21
N HIS A 115 -5.03 -14.67 18.96
CA HIS A 115 -5.53 -15.31 20.17
C HIS A 115 -6.02 -14.29 21.21
N VAL A 116 -5.22 -13.26 21.48
CA VAL A 116 -5.57 -12.19 22.45
C VAL A 116 -6.85 -11.46 22.05
N LEU A 117 -7.00 -11.17 20.75
CA LEU A 117 -8.17 -10.50 20.21
C LEU A 117 -9.41 -11.40 20.28
N PHE A 118 -9.33 -12.66 19.86
CA PHE A 118 -10.48 -13.58 19.87
C PHE A 118 -11.03 -13.83 21.27
N HIS A 119 -10.15 -13.94 22.27
CA HIS A 119 -10.55 -14.21 23.65
C HIS A 119 -10.95 -12.96 24.44
N ASN A 120 -11.08 -11.80 23.79
CA ASN A 120 -11.45 -10.53 24.43
C ASN A 120 -10.59 -10.25 25.68
N TYR A 121 -9.28 -10.49 25.56
CA TYR A 121 -8.38 -10.36 26.69
C TYR A 121 -8.43 -8.95 27.27
N ALA A 122 -8.55 -8.85 28.60
CA ALA A 122 -8.72 -7.58 29.32
C ALA A 122 -9.89 -6.69 28.83
N GLY A 123 -10.90 -7.28 28.18
CA GLY A 123 -12.04 -6.53 27.65
C GLY A 123 -11.69 -5.65 26.45
N CYS A 124 -10.67 -6.02 25.66
CA CYS A 124 -10.16 -5.23 24.55
C CYS A 124 -11.22 -4.87 23.49
N HIS A 125 -12.29 -5.66 23.34
CA HIS A 125 -13.37 -5.44 22.36
C HIS A 125 -14.08 -4.10 22.51
N SER A 126 -14.08 -3.50 23.70
CA SER A 126 -14.68 -2.17 23.91
C SER A 126 -13.87 -1.03 23.28
N PHE A 127 -12.58 -1.25 23.04
CA PHE A 127 -11.64 -0.25 22.55
C PHE A 127 -11.24 -0.47 21.08
N ILE A 128 -11.52 -1.65 20.51
CA ILE A 128 -11.12 -2.01 19.15
C ILE A 128 -12.32 -2.07 18.19
N SER A 129 -12.05 -1.74 16.93
CA SER A 129 -13.00 -1.95 15.84
C SER A 129 -13.16 -3.46 15.52
N PRO A 130 -14.35 -3.91 15.07
CA PRO A 130 -14.57 -5.28 14.62
C PRO A 130 -13.60 -5.76 13.52
N TYR A 131 -13.10 -4.85 12.67
CA TYR A 131 -12.15 -5.22 11.61
C TYR A 131 -10.81 -5.76 12.14
N HIS A 132 -10.41 -5.39 13.36
CA HIS A 132 -9.19 -5.94 13.96
C HIS A 132 -9.33 -7.45 14.27
N LEU A 133 -10.56 -7.92 14.54
CA LEU A 133 -10.83 -9.35 14.71
C LEU A 133 -10.75 -10.09 13.38
N GLU A 134 -11.25 -9.48 12.31
CA GLU A 134 -11.19 -10.06 10.96
C GLU A 134 -9.76 -10.15 10.44
N TRP A 135 -8.95 -9.10 10.64
CA TRP A 135 -7.55 -9.10 10.20
C TRP A 135 -6.61 -9.81 11.17
N GLY A 136 -7.06 -10.09 12.40
CA GLY A 136 -6.26 -10.75 13.43
C GLY A 136 -5.08 -9.91 13.95
N THR A 137 -5.04 -8.62 13.62
CA THR A 137 -3.99 -7.70 14.03
C THR A 137 -4.58 -6.33 14.31
N THR A 138 -3.94 -5.61 15.24
CA THR A 138 -4.23 -4.20 15.52
C THR A 138 -3.33 -3.25 14.73
N LYS A 139 -2.33 -3.77 14.02
CA LYS A 139 -1.44 -2.98 13.18
C LYS A 139 -2.09 -2.72 11.83
N TYR A 140 -2.04 -1.46 11.41
CA TYR A 140 -2.34 -1.04 10.05
C TYR A 140 -1.02 -0.81 9.33
N HIS A 141 -0.85 -1.47 8.19
CA HIS A 141 0.19 -1.15 7.22
C HIS A 141 -0.32 -0.10 6.24
#